data_AF-A0A0K3A6U7-F1
#
_entry.id   AF-A0A0K3A6U7-F1
#
_cell.length_a   1.000
_cell.length_b   1.000
_cell.length_c   1.000
_cell.angle_alpha   90.00
_cell.angle_beta   90.00
_cell.angle_gamma   90.00
#
_symmetry.space_group_name_H-M   'P 1'
#
loop_
_entity.id
_entity.type
_entity.pdbx_description
1 polymer ?
#
loop_
_entity_poly.entity_id
_entity_poly.type
_entity_poly.pdbx_seq_one_letter_code
_entity_poly.pdbx_strand_id
1 'polypeptide(L)'
;MRATMLPAAGQRGNAPGDGADAGFMPAPGEAVPDLLAPRPRAQRLQAQGFQLRRSASLARPTQLPAGMAGWRRSFAASFLVGLNATIRHEILANAVALLTPTLCDDRDR
;
A
#
# COMPACT_ATOMS: atom_id res chain seq x y z
N MET A 1 27.47 -29.68 -9.58
CA MET A 1 26.65 -29.27 -8.42
C MET A 1 25.64 -28.24 -8.90
N ARG A 2 24.35 -28.58 -8.94
CA ARG A 2 23.27 -27.66 -9.35
C ARG A 2 22.43 -27.33 -8.12
N ALA A 3 22.46 -26.06 -7.70
CA ALA A 3 21.62 -25.57 -6.62
C ALA A 3 20.17 -25.49 -7.10
N THR A 4 19.32 -26.35 -6.57
CA THR A 4 17.87 -26.24 -6.74
C THR A 4 17.39 -25.06 -5.89
N MET A 5 17.14 -23.92 -6.52
CA MET A 5 16.39 -22.82 -5.90
C MET A 5 14.94 -23.27 -5.69
N LEU A 6 14.51 -23.38 -4.43
CA LEU A 6 13.09 -23.53 -4.09
C LEU A 6 12.35 -22.26 -4.56
N PRO A 7 11.20 -22.37 -5.25
CA PRO A 7 10.42 -21.20 -5.59
C PRO A 7 9.86 -20.57 -4.31
N ALA A 8 10.04 -19.26 -4.17
CA ALA A 8 9.39 -18.49 -3.12
C ALA A 8 7.87 -18.68 -3.22
N ALA A 9 7.20 -18.84 -2.08
CA ALA A 9 5.75 -18.94 -1.96
C ALA A 9 5.09 -17.60 -2.33
N GLY A 10 5.11 -17.26 -3.61
CA GLY A 10 4.31 -16.20 -4.22
C GLY A 10 3.05 -16.83 -4.79
N GLN A 11 1.89 -16.36 -4.33
CA GLN A 11 0.61 -16.77 -4.88
C GLN A 11 0.59 -16.46 -6.39
N ARG A 12 0.58 -17.49 -7.24
CA ARG A 12 0.29 -17.34 -8.68
C ARG A 12 -1.23 -17.30 -8.83
N GLY A 13 -1.78 -16.10 -9.00
CA GLY A 13 -3.18 -15.93 -9.37
C GLY A 13 -3.40 -16.48 -10.78
N ASN A 14 -4.22 -17.52 -10.91
CA ASN A 14 -4.80 -17.93 -12.19
C ASN A 14 -6.24 -17.43 -12.21
N ALA A 15 -6.46 -16.21 -12.70
CA ALA A 15 -7.80 -15.67 -12.92
C ALA A 15 -8.04 -15.58 -14.43
N PRO A 16 -8.88 -16.44 -15.02
CA PRO A 16 -9.36 -16.21 -16.37
C PRO A 16 -10.47 -15.15 -16.31
N GLY A 17 -10.21 -13.95 -16.84
CA GLY A 17 -11.27 -13.02 -17.24
C GLY A 17 -11.38 -11.65 -16.56
N ASP A 18 -10.41 -11.16 -15.79
CA ASP A 18 -10.49 -9.83 -15.15
C ASP A 18 -10.10 -8.66 -16.10
N GLY A 19 -10.64 -8.67 -17.32
CA GLY A 19 -10.42 -7.62 -18.32
C GLY A 19 -11.34 -6.39 -18.19
N ALA A 20 -12.22 -6.34 -17.18
CA ALA A 20 -13.29 -5.33 -17.10
C ALA A 20 -13.16 -4.30 -15.95
N ASP A 21 -12.23 -4.46 -15.01
CA ASP A 21 -12.03 -3.51 -13.89
C ASP A 21 -10.77 -2.66 -14.07
N ALA A 22 -10.61 -2.06 -15.25
CA ALA A 22 -9.55 -1.07 -15.52
C ALA A 22 -9.70 0.25 -14.72
N GLY A 23 -10.72 0.38 -13.86
CA GLY A 23 -10.92 1.50 -12.94
C GLY A 23 -10.17 1.37 -11.60
N PHE A 24 -9.15 0.51 -11.53
CA PHE A 24 -8.46 0.17 -10.28
C PHE A 24 -7.58 1.30 -9.73
N MET A 25 -7.11 2.23 -10.57
CA MET A 25 -6.26 3.35 -10.15
C MET A 25 -6.78 4.66 -10.74
N PRO A 26 -7.02 5.69 -9.91
CA PRO A 26 -7.29 7.04 -10.41
C PRO A 26 -6.09 7.57 -11.19
N ALA A 27 -6.35 8.53 -12.08
CA ALA A 27 -5.27 9.23 -12.77
C ALA A 27 -4.39 9.98 -11.75
N PRO A 28 -3.08 10.18 -12.04
CA PRO A 28 -2.21 10.99 -11.18
C PRO A 28 -2.84 12.37 -10.91
N GLY A 29 -3.11 12.69 -9.65
CA GLY A 29 -3.71 13.98 -9.23
C GLY A 29 -5.22 13.96 -9.02
N GLU A 30 -5.91 12.86 -9.32
CA GLU A 30 -7.32 12.69 -8.98
C GLU A 30 -7.48 12.23 -7.52
N ALA A 31 -8.54 12.68 -6.85
CA ALA A 31 -8.88 12.16 -5.53
C ALA A 31 -9.15 10.66 -5.66
N VAL A 32 -8.37 9.82 -4.97
CA VAL A 32 -8.67 8.40 -4.85
C VAL A 32 -9.94 8.32 -3.99
N PRO A 33 -11.14 8.02 -4.54
CA PRO A 33 -12.24 7.68 -3.67
C PRO A 33 -11.75 6.54 -2.79
N ASP A 34 -12.06 6.56 -1.50
CA ASP A 34 -11.55 5.58 -0.55
C ASP A 34 -12.16 4.19 -0.86
N LEU A 35 -11.69 3.57 -1.94
CA LEU A 35 -12.12 2.30 -2.52
C LEU A 35 -11.88 1.13 -1.55
N LEU A 36 -11.04 1.40 -0.55
CA LEU A 36 -10.69 0.50 0.54
C LEU A 36 -11.42 0.85 1.84
N ALA A 37 -12.15 1.98 1.92
CA ALA A 37 -12.99 2.30 3.06
C ALA A 37 -13.97 1.15 3.33
N PRO A 38 -14.36 0.95 4.59
CA PRO A 38 -15.32 -0.09 4.95
C PRO A 38 -16.62 -0.02 4.13
N ARG A 39 -17.10 1.18 3.79
CA ARG A 39 -18.40 1.37 3.11
C ARG A 39 -18.41 0.90 1.64
N PRO A 40 -17.50 1.36 0.75
CA PRO A 40 -17.46 0.84 -0.62
C PRO A 40 -17.18 -0.66 -0.69
N ARG A 41 -16.35 -1.20 0.22
CA ARG A 41 -16.10 -2.64 0.28
C ARG A 41 -17.32 -3.43 0.76
N ALA A 42 -18.02 -2.93 1.78
CA ALA A 42 -19.25 -3.52 2.30
C ALA A 42 -20.32 -3.64 1.21
N GLN A 43 -20.53 -2.56 0.45
CA GLN A 43 -21.48 -2.54 -0.66
C GLN A 43 -21.15 -3.59 -1.72
N ARG A 44 -19.87 -3.73 -2.09
CA ARG A 44 -19.44 -4.79 -3.03
C ARG A 44 -19.72 -6.19 -2.49
N LEU A 45 -19.44 -6.44 -1.22
CA LEU A 45 -19.73 -7.75 -0.61
C LEU A 45 -21.24 -8.04 -0.59
N GLN A 46 -22.07 -7.04 -0.24
CA GLN A 46 -23.53 -7.18 -0.24
C GLN A 46 -24.09 -7.42 -1.64
N ALA A 47 -23.57 -6.73 -2.65
CA ALA A 47 -23.95 -6.93 -4.06
C ALA A 47 -23.65 -8.34 -4.57
N GLN A 48 -22.63 -9.00 -4.02
CA GLN A 48 -22.27 -10.40 -4.31
C GLN A 48 -23.05 -11.41 -3.44
N GLY A 49 -24.07 -10.97 -2.70
CA GLY A 49 -24.93 -11.84 -1.89
C GLY A 49 -24.42 -12.14 -0.47
N PHE A 50 -23.32 -11.51 -0.02
CA PHE A 50 -22.84 -11.69 1.35
C PHE A 50 -23.69 -10.90 2.35
N GLN A 51 -24.10 -11.56 3.44
CA GLN A 51 -24.75 -10.91 4.58
C GLN A 51 -23.68 -10.31 5.52
N LEU A 52 -23.37 -9.03 5.34
CA LEU A 52 -22.36 -8.35 6.15
C LEU A 52 -22.88 -8.04 7.56
N ARG A 53 -22.29 -8.67 8.58
CA ARG A 53 -22.68 -8.45 9.99
C ARG A 53 -21.99 -7.26 10.65
N ARG A 54 -20.72 -7.00 10.33
CA ARG A 54 -19.94 -5.90 10.91
C ARG A 54 -18.82 -5.49 9.96
N SER A 55 -18.62 -4.19 9.84
CA SER A 55 -17.43 -3.59 9.22
C SER A 55 -17.05 -2.36 10.01
N ALA A 56 -15.77 -2.21 10.35
CA ALA A 56 -15.28 -1.04 11.07
C ALA A 56 -13.88 -0.66 10.57
N SER A 57 -13.58 0.64 10.57
CA SER A 57 -12.21 1.16 10.47
C SER A 57 -11.72 1.46 11.88
N LEU A 58 -10.50 1.02 12.21
CA LEU A 58 -9.90 1.20 13.52
C LEU A 58 -8.52 1.83 13.33
N ALA A 59 -8.23 2.91 14.06
CA ALA A 59 -6.88 3.46 14.11
C ALA A 59 -5.94 2.43 14.76
N ARG A 60 -4.85 2.09 14.07
CA ARG A 60 -3.82 1.14 14.54
C ARG A 60 -2.41 1.73 14.33
N PRO A 61 -2.02 2.78 15.08
CA PRO A 61 -0.64 3.28 15.03
C PRO A 61 0.32 2.12 15.36
N THR A 62 1.32 1.91 14.52
CA THR A 62 2.27 0.79 14.65
C THR A 62 3.67 1.37 14.71
N GLN A 63 4.43 1.04 15.77
CA GLN A 63 5.83 1.43 15.89
C GLN A 63 6.65 0.80 14.75
N LEU A 64 7.58 1.59 14.20
CA LEU A 64 8.43 1.17 13.09
C LEU A 64 9.87 1.02 13.57
N PRO A 65 10.37 -0.22 13.78
CA PRO A 65 11.72 -0.44 14.30
C PRO A 65 12.83 0.21 13.47
N ALA A 66 12.69 0.22 12.13
CA ALA A 66 13.64 0.85 11.21
C ALA A 66 13.25 2.30 10.83
N GLY A 67 12.26 2.87 11.51
CA GLY A 67 11.69 4.19 11.23
C GLY A 67 10.97 4.29 9.88
N MET A 68 10.43 5.47 9.60
CA MET A 68 9.66 5.76 8.38
C MET A 68 10.50 5.62 7.11
N ALA A 69 11.80 5.97 7.17
CA ALA A 69 12.71 5.82 6.03
C ALA A 69 12.91 4.34 5.67
N GLY A 70 13.10 3.47 6.66
CA GLY A 70 13.20 2.03 6.45
C GLY A 70 11.91 1.45 5.88
N TRP A 71 10.77 1.85 6.44
CA TRP A 71 9.46 1.41 5.96
C TRP A 71 9.22 1.78 4.50
N ARG A 72 9.49 3.04 4.11
CA ARG A 72 9.31 3.48 2.72
C ARG A 72 10.25 2.78 1.74
N ARG A 73 11.50 2.47 2.13
CA ARG A 73 12.40 1.67 1.27
C ARG A 73 11.81 0.31 0.94
N SER A 74 11.15 -0.34 1.90
CA SER A 74 10.56 -1.67 1.72
C SER A 74 9.23 -1.64 0.95
N PHE A 75 8.37 -0.65 1.22
CA PHE A 75 6.99 -0.66 0.73
C PHE A 75 6.69 0.35 -0.39
N ALA A 76 7.53 1.36 -0.61
CA ALA A 76 7.28 2.38 -1.63
C ALA A 76 7.91 2.05 -3.00
N ALA A 77 8.47 0.86 -3.18
CA ALA A 77 9.23 0.49 -4.39
C ALA A 77 8.43 0.69 -5.70
N SER A 78 7.12 0.39 -5.68
CA SER A 78 6.25 0.55 -6.86
C SER A 78 6.14 2.00 -7.34
N PHE A 79 6.30 2.99 -6.45
CA PHE A 79 6.28 4.42 -6.80
C PHE A 79 7.62 4.92 -7.35
N LEU A 80 8.68 4.11 -7.25
CA LEU A 80 10.06 4.51 -7.56
C LEU A 80 10.60 3.81 -8.81
N VAL A 81 9.76 3.06 -9.52
CA VAL A 81 10.12 2.37 -10.75
C VAL A 81 10.56 3.38 -11.81
N GLY A 82 11.66 3.09 -12.51
CA GLY A 82 12.21 3.95 -13.56
C GLY A 82 13.06 5.13 -13.06
N LEU A 83 13.15 5.35 -11.75
CA LEU A 83 13.98 6.41 -11.17
C LEU A 83 15.40 5.91 -10.84
N ASN A 84 16.39 6.77 -11.08
CA ASN A 84 17.77 6.51 -10.69
C ASN A 84 17.94 6.54 -9.15
N ALA A 85 19.06 6.00 -8.66
CA ALA A 85 19.30 5.85 -7.22
C ALA A 85 19.27 7.17 -6.45
N THR A 86 19.83 8.25 -7.01
CA THR A 86 19.89 9.58 -6.39
C THR A 86 18.50 10.16 -6.20
N ILE A 87 17.69 10.20 -7.27
CA ILE A 87 16.33 10.72 -7.22
C ILE A 87 15.46 9.88 -6.28
N ARG A 88 15.63 8.56 -6.27
CA ARG A 88 14.92 7.69 -5.30
C ARG A 88 15.26 8.05 -3.86
N HIS A 89 16.54 8.31 -3.56
CA HIS A 89 16.96 8.72 -2.23
C HIS A 89 16.32 10.06 -1.84
N GLU A 90 16.38 11.06 -2.70
CA GLU A 90 15.84 12.40 -2.45
C GLU A 90 14.33 12.39 -2.21
N ILE A 91 13.57 11.68 -3.07
CA ILE A 91 12.11 11.54 -2.90
C ILE A 91 11.77 10.90 -1.55
N LEU A 92 12.49 9.84 -1.18
CA LEU A 92 12.26 9.17 0.09
C LEU A 92 12.59 10.07 1.29
N ALA A 93 13.70 10.80 1.25
CA ALA A 93 14.10 11.73 2.30
C ALA A 93 13.08 12.87 2.45
N ASN A 94 12.69 13.51 1.35
CA ASN A 94 11.71 14.59 1.34
C ASN A 94 10.37 14.13 1.89
N ALA A 95 9.92 12.94 1.47
CA ALA A 95 8.65 12.42 1.96
C ALA A 95 8.67 12.04 3.45
N VAL A 96 9.82 11.63 3.99
CA VAL A 96 9.96 11.47 5.45
C VAL A 96 9.86 12.82 6.14
N ALA A 97 10.59 13.84 5.66
CA ALA A 97 10.55 15.18 6.25
C ALA A 97 9.14 15.79 6.28
N LEU A 98 8.36 15.59 5.20
CA LEU A 98 6.96 16.03 5.12
C LEU A 98 6.04 15.31 6.11
N LEU A 99 6.34 14.05 6.44
CA LEU A 99 5.51 13.22 7.32
C LEU A 99 5.87 13.36 8.81
N THR A 100 7.12 13.69 9.13
CA THR A 100 7.60 13.87 10.51
C THR A 100 6.67 14.68 11.41
N PRO A 101 6.16 15.88 11.03
CA PRO A 101 5.33 16.68 11.94
C PRO A 101 3.97 16.06 12.27
N THR A 102 3.51 15.06 11.52
CA THR A 102 2.22 14.40 11.74
C THR A 102 2.37 13.03 12.43
N LEU A 103 3.55 12.41 12.30
CA LEU A 103 3.78 11.04 12.74
C LEU A 103 4.64 10.91 14.00
N CYS A 104 5.40 11.95 14.35
CA CYS A 104 6.14 12.00 15.59
C CYS A 104 5.35 12.83 16.61
N ASP A 105 5.16 12.29 17.80
CA ASP A 105 4.65 13.07 18.92
C ASP A 105 5.71 14.11 19.35
N ASP A 106 5.28 15.27 19.85
CA ASP A 106 6.17 16.35 20.31
C ASP A 106 7.15 15.93 21.43
N ARG A 107 6.93 14.76 22.03
CA ARG A 107 7.78 14.20 23.10
C ARG A 107 9.04 13.49 22.59
N ASP A 108 9.10 13.17 21.30
CA ASP A 108 10.21 12.44 20.66
C ASP A 108 11.01 13.33 19.69
N ARG A 109 10.90 14.66 19.81
CA ARG A 109 11.70 15.65 19.04
C ARG A 109 12.92 16.14 19.80
#